data_AF-A0A0R2MDL2-F1
#
_entry.id   AF-A0A0R2MDL2-F1
#
_cell.length_a   1.000
_cell.length_b   1.000
_cell.length_c   1.000
_cell.angle_alpha   90.00
_cell.angle_beta   90.00
_cell.angle_gamma   90.00
#
_symmetry.space_group_name_H-M   'P 1'
#
loop_
_entity.id
_entity.type
_entity.pdbx_description
1 polymer ?
#
loop_
_entity_poly.entity_id
_entity_poly.type
_entity_poly.pdbx_seq_one_letter_code
_entity_poly.pdbx_strand_id
1 'polypeptide(L)' 'MEVPVNIPVKAYIYRSVAKNDQGQKKVLTLKTDNVDPGPFKKGAVVRLTVNKHYGITNYKVIKNKQHQMKF' A
#
# COMPACT_ATOMS: atom_id res chain seq x y z
N MET A 1 4.01 32.97 -10.10
CA MET A 1 5.26 32.41 -9.55
C MET A 1 4.86 31.36 -8.53
N GLU A 2 5.21 30.09 -8.73
CA GLU A 2 4.99 29.05 -7.73
C GLU A 2 6.24 28.91 -6.86
N VAL A 3 6.10 29.10 -5.56
CA VAL A 3 7.19 28.99 -4.59
C VAL A 3 7.12 27.60 -3.96
N PRO A 4 8.19 26.79 -4.00
CA PRO A 4 8.18 25.46 -3.37
C PRO A 4 8.05 25.62 -1.85
N VAL A 5 7.03 24.99 -1.28
CA VAL A 5 6.79 24.94 0.16
C VAL A 5 7.22 23.59 0.71
N ASN A 6 8.08 23.59 1.73
CA ASN A 6 8.50 22.37 2.42
C ASN A 6 7.42 21.97 3.44
N ILE A 7 6.41 21.22 2.98
CA ILE A 7 5.34 20.70 3.84
C ILE A 7 5.76 19.33 4.38
N PRO A 8 5.92 19.13 5.70
CA PRO A 8 6.24 17.83 6.26
C PRO A 8 5.06 16.88 6.06
N VAL A 9 5.28 15.78 5.34
CA VAL A 9 4.26 14.74 5.15
C VAL A 9 4.51 13.58 6.10
N LYS A 10 3.48 13.23 6.87
CA LYS A 10 3.53 12.12 7.83
C LYS A 10 3.29 10.79 7.09
N ALA A 11 4.36 10.03 6.91
CA ALA A 11 4.31 8.66 6.42
C ALA A 11 4.05 7.64 7.55
N TYR A 12 3.51 6.49 7.19
CA TYR A 12 3.17 5.38 8.08
C TYR A 12 3.81 4.09 7.59
N ILE A 13 4.20 3.23 8.53
CA ILE A 13 4.78 1.91 8.24
C ILE A 13 3.79 0.83 8.64
N TYR A 14 3.47 -0.06 7.70
CA TYR A 14 2.60 -1.21 7.90
C TYR A 14 3.36 -2.50 7.63
N ARG A 15 3.47 -3.37 8.63
CA ARG A 15 4.06 -4.71 8.47
C ARG A 15 2.98 -5.76 8.66
N SER A 16 2.71 -6.55 7.63
CA SER A 16 1.62 -7.55 7.65
C SER A 16 1.90 -8.73 6.72
N VAL A 17 1.12 -9.79 6.87
CA VAL A 17 1.10 -10.93 5.97
C VAL A 17 0.28 -10.57 4.73
N ALA A 18 0.92 -10.57 3.57
CA ALA A 18 0.30 -10.46 2.27
C ALA A 18 0.11 -11.86 1.65
N LYS A 19 -0.90 -11.99 0.78
CA LYS A 19 -1.19 -13.18 -0.01
C LYS A 19 -1.12 -12.79 -1.49
N ASN A 20 -0.43 -13.57 -2.32
CA ASN A 20 -0.48 -13.40 -3.78
C ASN A 20 -1.68 -14.14 -4.41
N ASP A 21 -1.80 -14.07 -5.73
CA ASP A 21 -2.82 -14.78 -6.52
C ASP A 21 -2.77 -16.30 -6.26
N GLN A 22 -1.60 -16.92 -6.32
CA GLN A 22 -1.37 -18.34 -6.02
C GLN A 22 -1.63 -18.72 -4.56
N GLY A 23 -1.95 -17.75 -3.71
CA GLY A 23 -2.25 -17.92 -2.31
C GLY A 23 -1.08 -18.13 -1.37
N GLN A 24 0.14 -17.96 -1.87
CA GLN A 24 1.35 -17.95 -1.08
C GLN A 24 1.38 -16.72 -0.16
N LYS A 25 1.80 -16.95 1.09
CA LYS A 25 1.85 -15.92 2.12
C LYS A 25 3.27 -15.41 2.30
N LYS A 26 3.43 -14.09 2.44
CA LYS A 26 4.72 -13.46 2.74
C LYS A 26 4.52 -12.24 3.64
N VAL A 27 5.41 -12.06 4.61
CA VAL A 27 5.45 -10.82 5.40
C VAL A 27 6.05 -9.71 4.55
N LEU A 28 5.32 -8.61 4.40
CA LEU A 28 5.77 -7.41 3.69
C LEU A 28 5.66 -6.19 4.59
N THR A 29 6.55 -5.22 4.34
CA THR A 29 6.55 -3.92 5.00
C THR A 29 6.26 -2.85 3.95
N LEU A 30 5.11 -2.20 4.07
CA LEU A 30 4.71 -1.04 3.27
C LEU A 30 5.06 0.24 4.03
N LYS A 31 5.66 1.20 3.34
CA LYS A 31 5.80 2.59 3.79
C LYS A 31 4.89 3.45 2.90
N THR A 32 4.03 4.26 3.49
CA THR A 32 3.23 5.22 2.72
C THR A 32 4.09 6.40 2.28
N ASP A 33 3.67 7.05 1.21
CA ASP A 33 4.35 8.22 0.63
C ASP A 33 3.52 9.50 0.83
N ASN A 34 3.95 10.58 0.17
CA ASN A 34 3.27 11.87 0.23
C ASN A 34 1.99 11.94 -0.60
N VAL A 35 1.78 11.00 -1.52
CA VAL A 35 0.63 10.96 -2.43
C VAL A 35 -0.56 10.27 -1.76
N ASP A 36 -0.31 9.19 -1.02
CA ASP A 36 -1.33 8.52 -0.19
C ASP A 36 -0.78 8.20 1.21
N PRO A 37 -0.64 9.21 2.08
CA PRO A 37 0.06 9.06 3.36
C PRO A 37 -0.66 8.15 4.36
N GLY A 38 -1.93 7.81 4.16
CA GLY A 38 -2.76 7.14 5.16
C GLY A 38 -3.23 8.11 6.28
N PRO A 39 -3.54 7.62 7.50
CA PRO A 39 -3.48 6.23 7.92
C PRO A 39 -4.61 5.39 7.32
N PHE A 40 -4.30 4.13 6.98
CA PHE A 40 -5.33 3.17 6.61
C PHE A 40 -6.19 2.80 7.82
N LYS A 41 -7.50 2.65 7.59
CA LYS A 41 -8.44 2.18 8.60
C LYS A 41 -8.16 0.73 8.98
N LYS A 42 -8.39 0.36 10.24
CA LYS A 42 -8.30 -1.04 10.70
C LYS A 42 -9.24 -1.91 9.84
N GLY A 43 -8.75 -3.06 9.38
CA GLY A 43 -9.50 -3.97 8.50
C GLY A 43 -9.48 -3.56 7.01
N ALA A 44 -8.82 -2.47 6.64
CA ALA A 44 -8.61 -2.14 5.23
C ALA A 44 -7.76 -3.21 4.55
N VAL A 45 -8.16 -3.59 3.33
CA VAL A 45 -7.38 -4.45 2.45
C VAL A 45 -6.60 -3.56 1.50
N VAL A 46 -5.28 -3.76 1.44
CA VAL A 46 -4.39 -2.99 0.56
C VAL A 46 -3.81 -3.94 -0.49
N ARG A 47 -4.00 -3.60 -1.77
CA ARG A 47 -3.31 -4.27 -2.88
C ARG A 47 -1.94 -3.64 -3.04
N LEU A 48 -0.91 -4.47 -3.11
CA LEU A 48 0.47 -4.06 -3.37
C LEU A 48 0.85 -4.45 -4.80
N THR A 49 1.54 -3.55 -5.51
CA THR A 49 2.27 -3.87 -6.73
C THR A 49 3.72 -4.09 -6.34
N VAL A 50 4.22 -5.31 -6.60
CA VAL A 50 5.59 -5.71 -6.24
C VAL A 50 6.38 -5.97 -7.50
N ASN A 51 7.52 -5.30 -7.62
CA ASN A 51 8.55 -5.58 -8.59
C ASN A 51 9.68 -6.39 -7.93
N LYS A 52 10.22 -7.39 -8.63
CA LYS A 52 11.28 -8.27 -8.11
C LYS A 52 12.58 -7.52 -7.76
N HIS A 53 12.91 -6.46 -8.50
CA HIS A 53 14.13 -5.67 -8.33
C HIS A 53 13.93 -4.47 -7.42
N TYR A 54 12.75 -3.85 -7.45
CA TYR A 54 12.49 -2.58 -6.75
C TYR A 54 11.62 -2.72 -5.49
N GLY A 55 11.10 -3.91 -5.19
CA GLY A 55 10.19 -4.12 -4.06
C GLY A 55 8.79 -3.57 -4.34
N ILE A 56 8.13 -3.01 -3.32
CA ILE A 56 6.79 -2.43 -3.48
C ILE A 56 6.91 -1.10 -4.23
N THR A 57 6.31 -1.02 -5.40
CA THR A 57 6.35 0.19 -6.25
C THR A 57 5.04 0.97 -6.23
N ASN A 58 3.94 0.36 -5.78
CA ASN A 58 2.65 1.02 -5.65
C ASN A 58 1.76 0.27 -4.65
N TYR A 59 0.76 0.96 -4.10
CA TYR A 59 -0.26 0.41 -3.22
C TYR A 59 -1.61 1.09 -3.43
N LYS A 60 -2.70 0.36 -3.15
CA LYS A 60 -4.05 0.92 -3.21
C LYS A 60 -4.96 0.28 -2.19
N VAL A 61 -5.69 1.10 -1.43
CA VAL A 61 -6.77 0.63 -0.57
C VAL A 61 -7.92 0.13 -1.44
N ILE A 62 -8.30 -1.14 -1.28
CA ILE A 62 -9.45 -1.73 -1.97
C ILE A 62 -10.69 -1.44 -1.11
N LYS A 63 -11.66 -0.71 -1.67
CA LYS A 63 -12.99 -0.60 -1.06
C LYS A 63 -13.71 -1.93 -1.33
N ASN A 64 -14.22 -2.58 -0.28
CA ASN A 64 -15.06 -3.77 -0.39
C ASN A 64 -16.38 -3.43 -1.12
N LYS A 65 -16.31 -3.32 -2.45
CA LYS A 65 -17.43 -3.53 -3.36
C LYS A 65 -17.00 -4.65 -4.28
N GLN A 66 -17.30 -5.88 -3.86
CA GLN A 66 -17.66 -6.94 -4.80
C GLN A 66 -16.66 -7.19 -5.96
N HIS A 67 -15.36 -7.01 -5.73
CA HIS A 67 -14.35 -7.46 -6.67
C HIS A 67 -13.80 -8.78 -6.17
N GLN A 68 -14.25 -9.83 -6.85
CA GLN A 68 -13.84 -11.20 -6.71
C GLN A 68 -12.31 -11.25 -6.54
N MET A 69 -11.86 -11.59 -5.34
CA MET A 69 -10.54 -12.20 -5.18
C MET A 69 -10.66 -13.59 -5.83
N LYS A 70 -10.62 -13.64 -7.16
CA LYS A 70 -10.23 -14.88 -7.83
C LYS A 70 -8.73 -15.01 -7.57
N PHE A 71 -8.44 -15.84 -6.57
CA PHE A 71 -7.13 -16.42 -6.34
C PHE A 71 -6.81 -17.34 -7.52
#